data_AF-A0A5P1E6W3-F1
#
_entry.id   AF-A0A5P1E6W3-F1
#
_cell.length_a   1.000
_cell.length_b   1.000
_cell.length_c   1.000
_cell.angle_alpha   90.00
_cell.angle_beta   90.00
_cell.angle_gamma   90.00
#
_symmetry.space_group_name_H-M   'P 1'
#
loop_
_entity.id
_entity.type
_entity.pdbx_description
1 polymer ?
#
loop_
_entity_poly.entity_id
_entity_poly.type
_entity_poly.pdbx_seq_one_letter_code
_entity_poly.pdbx_strand_id
1 'polypeptide(L)'
;MVLGVTNLFFLKSLAAVPHVVSVGAPPPQNAGAPAAVQTRFSPGGFLNKVRMKREGPLCLMTQHKEAIFSGYVPVTKPDTGVLNRLVDAGTAQRIEESMAVVNNDILRRHFVELTTNFLAPFGPYLRASAPLEGSSPFVEPTQLPQFRVDEFLNGLAERGPGKFLAKRMKSNWLDLYRRFLEGKNFMSWFQSRRAAAEQEQRKLYRQARINCDIQKLISRMSEVEIVDSFNAIERHLLAEIQQFKGGNADSSAACQKLKGDLQAVFNVLPKDMQQLLLFNPKRASLIQGKISLGEQSTKLPGHIIISESPRTPGTPSPFLRT
;
A
#
# COMPACT_ATOMS: atom_id res chain seq x y z
N MET A 1 1.58 -27.07 -5.44
CA MET A 1 1.78 -28.30 -6.24
C MET A 1 0.43 -28.74 -6.75
N VAL A 2 0.28 -28.92 -8.06
CA VAL A 2 -0.95 -29.45 -8.70
C VAL A 2 -0.60 -30.82 -9.25
N LEU A 3 -1.42 -31.84 -8.95
CA LEU A 3 -1.23 -33.20 -9.44
C LEU A 3 -2.40 -33.56 -10.36
N GLY A 4 -2.12 -33.76 -11.64
CA GLY A 4 -3.09 -34.30 -12.59
C GLY A 4 -3.13 -35.81 -12.50
N VAL A 5 -4.30 -36.39 -12.25
CA VAL A 5 -4.50 -37.85 -12.22
C VAL A 5 -5.72 -38.22 -13.04
N THR A 6 -5.61 -39.29 -13.83
CA THR A 6 -6.73 -39.91 -14.54
C THR A 6 -7.23 -41.17 -13.82
N ASN A 7 -6.37 -41.79 -13.03
CA ASN A 7 -6.72 -42.96 -12.24
C ASN A 7 -7.39 -42.56 -10.92
N LEU A 8 -8.66 -42.93 -10.75
CA LEU A 8 -9.47 -42.58 -9.57
C LEU A 8 -9.03 -43.31 -8.29
N PHE A 9 -8.22 -44.37 -8.35
CA PHE A 9 -7.67 -45.02 -7.15
C PHE A 9 -6.76 -44.09 -6.33
N PHE A 10 -6.21 -43.04 -6.96
CA PHE A 10 -5.48 -41.99 -6.23
C PHE A 10 -6.35 -41.26 -5.20
N LEU A 11 -7.67 -41.23 -5.37
CA LEU A 11 -8.57 -40.63 -4.36
C LEU A 11 -8.54 -41.40 -3.03
N LYS A 12 -8.25 -42.72 -3.07
CA LYS A 12 -8.06 -43.53 -1.86
C LYS A 12 -6.67 -43.31 -1.27
N SER A 13 -5.64 -43.32 -2.11
CA SER A 13 -4.24 -43.18 -1.68
C SER A 13 -3.90 -41.76 -1.20
N LEU A 14 -4.62 -40.76 -1.68
CA LEU A 14 -4.42 -39.33 -1.40
C LEU A 14 -5.61 -38.72 -0.65
N ALA A 15 -6.18 -39.46 0.31
CA ALA A 15 -7.34 -39.02 1.10
C ALA A 15 -7.10 -37.69 1.86
N ALA A 16 -5.85 -37.35 2.15
CA ALA A 16 -5.47 -36.11 2.83
C ALA A 16 -5.39 -34.87 1.91
N VAL A 17 -5.59 -35.02 0.59
CA VAL A 17 -5.53 -33.88 -0.33
C VAL A 17 -6.73 -32.96 -0.10
N PRO A 18 -6.51 -31.66 0.19
CA PRO A 18 -7.58 -30.77 0.65
C PRO A 18 -8.58 -30.39 -0.45
N HIS A 19 -8.16 -30.45 -1.71
CA HIS A 19 -8.92 -29.97 -2.87
C HIS A 19 -8.80 -30.93 -4.05
N VAL A 20 -9.93 -31.33 -4.63
CA VAL A 20 -10.01 -32.17 -5.83
C VAL A 20 -10.88 -31.46 -6.86
N VAL A 21 -10.38 -31.38 -8.09
CA VAL A 21 -11.11 -30.81 -9.23
C VAL A 21 -11.32 -31.93 -10.25
N SER A 22 -12.58 -32.19 -10.58
CA SER A 22 -12.98 -33.15 -11.61
C SER A 22 -13.51 -32.40 -12.82
N VAL A 23 -12.95 -32.68 -13.99
CA VAL A 23 -13.22 -32.02 -15.27
C VAL A 23 -13.27 -33.07 -16.38
N GLY A 24 -14.06 -32.83 -17.41
CA GLY A 24 -14.13 -33.68 -18.60
C GLY A 24 -15.56 -34.09 -18.95
N ALA A 25 -15.73 -34.70 -20.12
CA ALA A 25 -17.02 -35.23 -20.53
C ALA A 25 -17.19 -36.68 -20.04
N PRO A 26 -18.42 -37.12 -19.68
CA PRO A 26 -18.67 -38.54 -19.50
C PRO A 26 -18.31 -39.29 -20.79
N PRO A 27 -17.73 -40.50 -20.70
CA PRO A 27 -17.52 -41.33 -21.87
C PRO A 27 -18.86 -41.57 -22.58
N PRO A 28 -18.90 -41.59 -23.93
CA PRO A 28 -20.14 -41.76 -24.67
C PRO A 28 -20.77 -43.11 -24.31
N GLN A 29 -21.78 -43.10 -23.44
CA GLN A 29 -22.61 -44.27 -23.16
C GLN A 29 -23.72 -44.33 -24.19
N ASN A 30 -23.62 -45.34 -25.06
CA ASN A 30 -24.58 -45.79 -26.07
C ASN A 30 -24.91 -44.77 -27.18
N ALA A 31 -24.58 -45.16 -28.42
CA ALA A 31 -24.97 -44.48 -29.64
C ALA A 31 -26.49 -44.28 -29.69
N GLY A 32 -26.96 -43.04 -29.56
CA GLY A 32 -28.37 -42.71 -29.72
C GLY A 32 -28.83 -41.37 -29.14
N ALA A 33 -28.11 -40.80 -28.18
CA ALA A 33 -28.42 -39.47 -27.64
C ALA A 33 -27.28 -38.48 -27.97
N PRO A 34 -27.57 -37.25 -28.45
CA PRO A 34 -26.53 -36.29 -28.73
C PRO A 34 -25.77 -35.98 -27.44
N ALA A 35 -24.49 -36.35 -27.43
CA ALA A 35 -23.53 -36.07 -26.37
C ALA A 35 -23.17 -34.58 -26.39
N ALA A 36 -24.07 -33.75 -25.86
CA ALA A 36 -23.79 -32.37 -25.51
C ALA A 36 -24.58 -32.04 -24.25
N VAL A 37 -24.19 -32.63 -23.12
CA VAL A 37 -24.59 -32.08 -21.81
C VAL A 37 -23.71 -30.84 -21.54
N GLN A 38 -23.85 -29.84 -22.39
CA GLN A 38 -23.42 -28.47 -22.07
C GLN A 38 -24.50 -27.92 -21.15
N THR A 39 -24.33 -28.12 -19.84
CA THR A 39 -25.30 -27.61 -18.87
C THR A 39 -25.30 -26.10 -18.95
N ARG A 40 -26.40 -25.52 -19.46
CA ARG A 40 -26.72 -24.09 -19.31
C ARG A 40 -26.44 -23.68 -17.87
N PHE A 41 -25.72 -22.58 -17.68
CA PHE A 41 -25.41 -22.14 -16.34
C PHE A 41 -26.71 -21.64 -15.69
N SER A 42 -27.04 -22.24 -14.55
CA SER A 42 -28.16 -21.77 -13.75
C SER A 42 -27.65 -21.45 -12.35
N PRO A 43 -27.94 -20.24 -11.84
CA PRO A 43 -27.58 -19.85 -10.48
C PRO A 43 -28.08 -20.87 -9.44
N GLY A 44 -29.32 -21.36 -9.58
CA GLY A 44 -29.89 -22.40 -8.70
C GLY A 44 -29.14 -23.74 -8.79
N GLY A 45 -28.77 -24.18 -9.99
CA GLY A 45 -27.98 -25.40 -10.19
C GLY A 45 -26.57 -25.30 -9.61
N PHE A 46 -25.93 -24.13 -9.75
CA PHE A 46 -24.62 -23.86 -9.15
C PHE A 46 -24.66 -23.96 -7.62
N LEU A 47 -25.65 -23.32 -6.99
CA LEU A 47 -25.81 -23.37 -5.52
C LEU A 47 -26.06 -24.79 -5.01
N ASN A 48 -26.84 -25.59 -5.75
CA ASN A 48 -27.04 -27.00 -5.43
C ASN A 48 -25.74 -27.81 -5.57
N LYS A 49 -24.96 -27.61 -6.64
CA LYS A 49 -23.62 -28.23 -6.80
C LYS A 49 -22.67 -27.85 -5.66
N VAL A 50 -22.71 -26.62 -5.16
CA VAL A 50 -21.92 -26.19 -3.99
C VAL A 50 -22.35 -26.90 -2.71
N ARG A 51 -23.63 -27.26 -2.56
CA ARG A 51 -24.15 -28.03 -1.41
C ARG A 51 -23.83 -29.53 -1.49
N MET A 52 -23.69 -30.09 -2.69
CA MET A 52 -23.33 -31.49 -2.93
C MET A 52 -21.89 -31.86 -2.52
N LYS A 53 -21.08 -30.87 -2.10
CA LYS A 53 -19.72 -31.08 -1.54
C LYS A 53 -19.66 -32.00 -0.31
N ARG A 54 -20.79 -32.40 0.27
CA ARG A 54 -20.88 -33.31 1.42
C ARG A 54 -20.53 -34.77 1.09
N GLU A 55 -20.67 -35.21 -0.16
CA GLU A 55 -20.34 -36.60 -0.55
C GLU A 55 -18.83 -36.86 -0.69
N GLY A 56 -18.01 -35.80 -0.75
CA GLY A 56 -16.57 -35.91 -0.96
C GLY A 56 -16.20 -36.39 -2.38
N PRO A 57 -14.90 -36.41 -2.72
CA PRO A 57 -14.45 -36.76 -4.08
C PRO A 57 -14.63 -38.25 -4.41
N LEU A 58 -14.84 -39.13 -3.41
CA LEU A 58 -14.99 -40.57 -3.62
C LEU A 58 -16.22 -40.94 -4.47
N CYS A 59 -17.23 -40.07 -4.55
CA CYS A 59 -18.37 -40.28 -5.46
C CYS A 59 -17.96 -40.38 -6.94
N LEU A 60 -16.77 -39.87 -7.29
CA LEU A 60 -16.21 -39.98 -8.65
C LEU A 60 -15.92 -41.43 -9.04
N MET A 61 -15.70 -42.33 -8.06
CA MET A 61 -15.46 -43.75 -8.32
C MET A 61 -16.68 -44.47 -8.93
N THR A 62 -17.89 -43.93 -8.72
CA THR A 62 -19.14 -44.54 -9.19
C THR A 62 -19.76 -43.78 -10.36
N GLN A 63 -19.56 -42.46 -10.44
CA GLN A 63 -20.13 -41.64 -11.49
C GLN A 63 -19.21 -40.46 -11.81
N HIS A 64 -19.00 -40.19 -13.10
CA HIS A 64 -18.34 -38.97 -13.52
C HIS A 64 -19.18 -37.74 -13.15
N LYS A 65 -18.62 -36.83 -12.35
CA LYS A 65 -19.23 -35.55 -11.97
C LYS A 65 -18.21 -34.43 -12.16
N GLU A 66 -18.57 -33.38 -12.90
CA GLU A 66 -17.76 -32.16 -12.97
C GLU A 66 -18.01 -31.31 -11.73
N ALA A 67 -17.00 -31.20 -10.87
CA ALA A 67 -17.14 -30.54 -9.58
C ALA A 67 -15.78 -30.17 -8.96
N ILE A 68 -15.85 -29.22 -8.02
CA ILE A 68 -14.74 -28.89 -7.12
C ILE A 68 -15.10 -29.38 -5.73
N PHE A 69 -14.36 -30.35 -5.24
CA PHE A 69 -14.43 -30.84 -3.87
C PHE A 69 -13.36 -30.13 -3.05
N SER A 70 -13.76 -29.60 -1.91
CA SER A 70 -12.86 -28.85 -1.04
C SER A 70 -13.29 -29.02 0.40
N GLY A 71 -12.34 -29.37 1.27
CA GLY A 71 -12.54 -29.35 2.72
C GLY A 71 -12.65 -27.93 3.29
N TYR A 72 -12.42 -26.89 2.47
CA TYR A 72 -12.56 -25.50 2.90
C TYR A 72 -14.02 -25.15 3.17
N VAL A 73 -14.29 -24.71 4.41
CA VAL A 73 -15.59 -24.19 4.80
C VAL A 73 -15.66 -22.71 4.41
N PRO A 74 -16.53 -22.32 3.45
CA PRO A 74 -16.64 -20.93 3.05
C PRO A 74 -17.13 -20.05 4.20
N VAL A 75 -16.46 -18.93 4.42
CA VAL A 75 -16.84 -17.95 5.45
C VAL A 75 -17.99 -17.05 4.97
N THR A 76 -18.17 -16.92 3.65
CA THR A 76 -19.21 -16.12 2.99
C THR A 76 -20.28 -17.00 2.34
N LYS A 77 -21.49 -16.47 2.23
CA LYS A 77 -22.57 -17.02 1.41
C LYS A 77 -22.36 -16.62 -0.05
N PRO A 78 -22.73 -17.47 -1.02
CA PRO A 78 -22.74 -17.08 -2.43
C PRO A 78 -23.66 -15.87 -2.67
N ASP A 79 -23.19 -14.92 -3.48
CA ASP A 79 -24.00 -13.77 -3.88
C ASP A 79 -24.86 -14.12 -5.09
N THR A 80 -26.12 -14.48 -4.83
CA THR A 80 -27.06 -14.88 -5.88
C THR A 80 -27.37 -13.76 -6.86
N GLY A 81 -27.26 -12.49 -6.45
CA GLY A 81 -27.46 -11.34 -7.34
C GLY A 81 -26.32 -11.17 -8.35
N VAL A 82 -25.10 -11.59 -8.00
CA VAL A 82 -23.99 -11.66 -8.97
C VAL A 82 -24.18 -12.84 -9.90
N LEU A 83 -24.52 -14.02 -9.35
CA LEU A 83 -24.73 -15.23 -10.15
C LEU A 83 -25.86 -15.05 -11.17
N ASN A 84 -26.97 -14.42 -10.79
CA ASN A 84 -28.10 -14.15 -11.69
C ASN A 84 -27.79 -13.17 -12.82
N ARG A 85 -26.69 -12.40 -12.72
CA ARG A 85 -26.26 -11.46 -13.76
C ARG A 85 -25.29 -12.09 -14.76
N LEU A 86 -24.74 -13.27 -14.46
CA LEU A 86 -23.84 -13.95 -15.38
C LEU A 86 -24.61 -14.44 -16.61
N VAL A 87 -24.01 -14.24 -17.77
CA VAL A 87 -24.59 -14.62 -19.07
C VAL A 87 -24.08 -16.00 -19.47
N ASP A 88 -24.98 -16.87 -19.90
CA ASP A 88 -24.65 -18.23 -20.35
C ASP A 88 -24.02 -18.22 -21.73
N ALA A 89 -22.79 -18.70 -21.87
CA ALA A 89 -22.20 -18.97 -23.17
C ALA A 89 -23.11 -19.90 -23.99
N GLY A 90 -23.77 -19.36 -25.01
CA GLY A 90 -24.48 -20.16 -26.01
C GLY A 90 -23.49 -20.96 -26.86
N THR A 91 -24.00 -21.74 -27.80
CA THR A 91 -23.18 -22.65 -28.65
C THR A 91 -22.31 -21.95 -29.71
N ALA A 92 -22.37 -20.63 -29.86
CA ALA A 92 -21.64 -19.90 -30.89
C ALA A 92 -20.37 -19.22 -30.35
N GLN A 93 -19.22 -19.57 -30.92
CA GLN A 93 -17.88 -19.18 -30.46
C GLN A 93 -17.62 -17.66 -30.41
N ARG A 94 -18.20 -16.87 -31.33
CA ARG A 94 -18.11 -15.39 -31.26
C ARG A 94 -18.90 -14.79 -30.10
N ILE A 95 -19.98 -15.45 -29.69
CA ILE A 95 -20.81 -15.02 -28.56
C ILE A 95 -20.09 -15.39 -27.25
N GLU A 96 -19.43 -16.55 -27.21
CA GLU A 96 -18.61 -17.00 -26.08
C GLU A 96 -17.52 -16.00 -25.67
N GLU A 97 -16.73 -15.46 -26.61
CA GLU A 97 -15.68 -14.48 -26.32
C GLU A 97 -16.25 -13.17 -25.76
N SER A 98 -17.31 -12.64 -26.38
CA SER A 98 -17.97 -11.41 -25.91
C SER A 98 -18.59 -11.58 -24.51
N MET A 99 -19.19 -12.74 -24.25
CA MET A 99 -19.79 -13.08 -22.96
C MET A 99 -18.76 -13.30 -21.86
N ALA A 100 -17.62 -13.93 -22.19
CA ALA A 100 -16.52 -14.09 -21.25
C ALA A 100 -16.01 -12.74 -20.76
N VAL A 101 -15.94 -11.73 -21.63
CA VAL A 101 -15.59 -10.35 -21.24
C VAL A 101 -16.61 -9.77 -20.27
N VAL A 102 -17.91 -9.89 -20.58
CA VAL A 102 -19.00 -9.39 -19.71
C VAL A 102 -18.98 -10.07 -18.34
N ASN A 103 -18.88 -11.40 -18.30
CA ASN A 103 -18.83 -12.17 -17.06
C ASN A 103 -17.59 -11.82 -16.23
N ASN A 104 -16.43 -11.69 -16.87
CA ASN A 104 -15.20 -11.26 -16.20
C ASN A 104 -15.35 -9.89 -15.57
N ASP A 105 -16.00 -8.95 -16.27
CA ASP A 105 -16.23 -7.60 -15.78
C ASP A 105 -17.22 -7.58 -14.59
N ILE A 106 -18.30 -8.36 -14.65
CA ILE A 106 -19.23 -8.57 -13.52
C ILE A 106 -18.49 -9.12 -12.29
N LEU A 107 -17.67 -10.17 -12.48
CA LEU A 107 -16.92 -10.81 -11.40
C LEU A 107 -15.85 -9.86 -10.84
N ARG A 108 -15.11 -9.15 -11.69
CA ARG A 108 -14.11 -8.15 -11.25
C ARG A 108 -14.75 -7.07 -10.40
N ARG A 109 -15.87 -6.48 -10.83
CA ARG A 109 -16.59 -5.50 -10.02
C ARG A 109 -17.03 -6.07 -8.67
N HIS A 110 -17.56 -7.29 -8.66
CA HIS A 110 -17.96 -7.95 -7.42
C HIS A 110 -16.78 -8.12 -6.45
N PHE A 111 -15.65 -8.65 -6.92
CA PHE A 111 -14.47 -8.86 -6.06
C PHE A 111 -13.81 -7.55 -5.62
N VAL A 112 -13.84 -6.51 -6.46
CA VAL A 112 -13.38 -5.16 -6.08
C VAL A 112 -14.27 -4.58 -4.98
N GLU A 113 -15.59 -4.64 -5.13
CA GLU A 113 -16.54 -4.21 -4.09
C GLU A 113 -16.33 -5.00 -2.80
N LEU A 114 -16.19 -6.32 -2.92
CA LEU A 114 -16.03 -7.21 -1.78
C LEU A 114 -14.75 -6.92 -0.99
N THR A 115 -13.64 -6.75 -1.71
CA THR A 115 -12.33 -6.43 -1.12
C THR A 115 -12.35 -5.02 -0.51
N THR A 116 -12.91 -4.04 -1.21
CA THR A 116 -12.98 -2.65 -0.72
C THR A 116 -13.76 -2.56 0.60
N ASN A 117 -14.91 -3.22 0.67
CA ASN A 117 -15.72 -3.23 1.89
C ASN A 117 -15.05 -4.01 3.03
N PHE A 118 -14.42 -5.14 2.74
CA PHE A 118 -13.68 -5.90 3.74
C PHE A 118 -12.52 -5.08 4.33
N LEU A 119 -11.81 -4.31 3.48
CA LEU A 119 -10.67 -3.49 3.89
C LEU A 119 -11.05 -2.11 4.44
N ALA A 120 -12.31 -1.69 4.33
CA ALA A 120 -12.78 -0.39 4.77
C ALA A 120 -12.44 -0.05 6.24
N PRO A 121 -12.50 -0.98 7.21
CA PRO A 121 -12.10 -0.70 8.60
C PRO A 121 -10.63 -0.29 8.78
N PHE A 122 -9.74 -0.61 7.84
CA PHE A 122 -8.35 -0.17 7.87
C PHE A 122 -8.16 1.28 7.41
N GLY A 123 -9.20 1.90 6.82
CA GLY A 123 -9.16 3.23 6.25
C GLY A 123 -8.54 4.31 7.15
N PRO A 124 -8.91 4.42 8.44
CA PRO A 124 -8.33 5.41 9.35
C PRO A 124 -6.80 5.30 9.52
N TYR A 125 -6.24 4.10 9.42
CA TYR A 125 -4.79 3.88 9.58
C TYR A 125 -3.99 4.12 8.28
N LEU A 126 -4.69 4.28 7.16
CA LEU A 126 -4.13 4.33 5.81
C LEU A 126 -4.56 5.61 5.04
N ARG A 127 -5.19 6.56 5.73
CA ARG A 127 -5.69 7.79 5.11
C ARG A 127 -4.67 8.91 5.27
N ALA A 128 -4.17 9.41 4.14
CA ALA A 128 -3.39 10.65 4.11
C ALA A 128 -4.24 11.83 4.60
N SER A 129 -3.66 12.69 5.44
CA SER A 129 -4.28 13.95 5.84
C SER A 129 -3.66 15.11 5.07
N ALA A 130 -4.48 16.06 4.65
CA ALA A 130 -4.01 17.39 4.24
C ALA A 130 -3.88 18.30 5.48
N PRO A 131 -3.15 19.43 5.39
CA PRO A 131 -3.24 20.48 6.38
C PRO A 131 -4.69 20.96 6.50
N LEU A 132 -5.16 21.22 7.72
CA LEU A 132 -6.49 21.77 7.96
C LEU A 132 -6.60 23.17 7.34
N GLU A 133 -7.77 23.52 6.81
CA GLU A 133 -8.02 24.87 6.30
C GLU A 133 -7.79 25.90 7.41
N GLY A 134 -6.95 26.89 7.14
CA GLY A 134 -6.55 27.91 8.12
C GLY A 134 -5.38 27.54 9.03
N SER A 135 -4.88 26.29 8.99
CA SER A 135 -3.64 25.91 9.67
C SER A 135 -2.40 26.25 8.84
N SER A 136 -1.24 26.42 9.50
CA SER A 136 0.02 26.66 8.80
C SER A 136 0.48 25.39 8.05
N PRO A 137 0.74 25.46 6.73
CA PRO A 137 1.18 24.31 5.95
C PRO A 137 2.63 23.92 6.24
N PHE A 138 3.36 24.73 7.01
CA PHE A 138 4.75 24.49 7.40
C PHE A 138 4.89 23.59 8.63
N VAL A 139 3.79 23.34 9.36
CA VAL A 139 3.74 22.39 10.47
C VAL A 139 4.05 20.98 9.96
N GLU A 140 4.60 20.14 10.84
CA GLU A 140 4.88 18.75 10.53
C GLU A 140 3.57 17.99 10.27
N PRO A 141 3.49 17.11 9.26
CA PRO A 141 2.29 16.34 9.00
C PRO A 141 1.93 15.45 10.19
N THR A 142 0.65 15.43 10.57
CA THR A 142 0.15 14.55 11.64
C THR A 142 0.45 13.09 11.30
N GLN A 143 1.10 12.37 12.20
CA GLN A 143 1.45 10.97 11.95
C GLN A 143 0.18 10.12 11.80
N LEU A 144 0.25 9.12 10.92
CA LEU A 144 -0.84 8.15 10.79
C LEU A 144 -1.06 7.41 12.12
N PRO A 145 -2.31 7.10 12.50
CA PRO A 145 -2.61 6.38 13.74
C PRO A 145 -1.82 5.07 13.85
N GLN A 146 -1.32 4.75 15.04
CA GLN A 146 -0.64 3.48 15.26
C GLN A 146 -1.62 2.32 15.11
N PHE A 147 -1.20 1.24 14.46
CA PHE A 147 -2.03 0.05 14.28
C PHE A 147 -1.72 -0.97 15.38
N ARG A 148 -2.73 -1.32 16.17
CA ARG A 148 -2.67 -2.39 17.17
C ARG A 148 -3.81 -3.38 16.93
N VAL A 149 -3.46 -4.66 16.84
CA VAL A 149 -4.40 -5.73 16.48
C VAL A 149 -5.55 -5.83 17.48
N ASP A 150 -5.27 -5.79 18.77
CA ASP A 150 -6.30 -5.94 19.82
C ASP A 150 -7.28 -4.77 19.82
N GLU A 151 -6.77 -3.53 19.74
CA GLU A 151 -7.60 -2.32 19.67
C GLU A 151 -8.47 -2.32 18.41
N PHE A 152 -7.89 -2.73 17.28
CA PHE A 152 -8.62 -2.86 16.02
C PHE A 152 -9.77 -3.88 16.12
N LEU A 153 -9.49 -5.09 16.63
CA LEU A 153 -10.48 -6.15 16.74
C LEU A 153 -11.58 -5.80 17.76
N ASN A 154 -11.22 -5.17 18.88
CA ASN A 154 -12.18 -4.73 19.91
C ASN A 154 -13.10 -3.64 19.36
N GLY A 155 -12.54 -2.58 18.75
CA GLY A 155 -13.34 -1.52 18.15
C GLY A 155 -14.23 -2.01 17.01
N LEU A 156 -13.78 -3.03 16.26
CA LEU A 156 -14.59 -3.66 15.24
C LEU A 156 -15.73 -4.48 15.86
N ALA A 157 -15.47 -5.24 16.92
CA ALA A 157 -16.48 -6.01 17.65
C ALA A 157 -17.59 -5.11 18.22
N GLU A 158 -17.23 -3.97 18.80
CA GLU A 158 -18.17 -2.95 19.32
C GLU A 158 -19.04 -2.36 18.21
N ARG A 159 -18.46 -2.05 17.05
CA ARG A 159 -19.19 -1.50 15.91
C ARG A 159 -20.07 -2.53 15.19
N GLY A 160 -19.72 -3.81 15.34
CA GLY A 160 -20.37 -4.93 14.69
C GLY A 160 -19.98 -5.11 13.21
N PRO A 161 -20.54 -6.14 12.53
CA PRO A 161 -20.14 -6.55 11.18
C PRO A 161 -20.40 -5.51 10.07
N GLY A 162 -21.17 -4.45 10.36
CA GLY A 162 -21.67 -3.53 9.36
C GLY A 162 -22.65 -4.18 8.37
N LYS A 163 -23.29 -3.36 7.53
CA LYS A 163 -24.33 -3.82 6.58
C LYS A 163 -23.80 -4.83 5.56
N PHE A 164 -22.55 -4.64 5.13
CA PHE A 164 -21.91 -5.47 4.11
C PHE A 164 -21.67 -6.91 4.59
N LEU A 165 -20.98 -7.09 5.73
CA LEU A 165 -20.67 -8.44 6.22
C LEU A 165 -21.92 -9.11 6.78
N ALA A 166 -22.84 -8.36 7.40
CA ALA A 166 -24.11 -8.92 7.89
C ALA A 166 -24.92 -9.59 6.78
N LYS A 167 -24.92 -9.04 5.56
CA LYS A 167 -25.64 -9.60 4.41
C LYS A 167 -24.96 -10.86 3.84
N ARG A 168 -23.63 -10.93 3.90
CA ARG A 168 -22.83 -11.92 3.16
C ARG A 168 -22.14 -12.98 4.02
N MET A 169 -22.01 -12.79 5.34
CA MET A 169 -21.27 -13.69 6.23
C MET A 169 -22.18 -14.37 7.25
N LYS A 170 -21.70 -15.50 7.78
CA LYS A 170 -22.23 -16.09 9.02
C LYS A 170 -21.57 -15.40 10.23
N SER A 171 -22.02 -15.70 11.44
CA SER A 171 -21.61 -15.07 12.72
C SER A 171 -20.09 -14.93 12.97
N ASN A 172 -19.24 -15.66 12.25
CA ASN A 172 -17.80 -15.72 12.48
C ASN A 172 -17.00 -14.66 11.70
N TRP A 173 -17.58 -13.50 11.44
CA TRP A 173 -16.95 -12.44 10.65
C TRP A 173 -15.70 -11.85 11.33
N LEU A 174 -15.64 -11.80 12.68
CA LEU A 174 -14.44 -11.37 13.42
C LEU A 174 -13.27 -12.34 13.23
N ASP A 175 -13.55 -13.63 13.17
CA ASP A 175 -12.52 -14.66 12.95
C ASP A 175 -11.89 -14.52 11.56
N LEU A 176 -12.65 -14.04 10.56
CA LEU A 176 -12.08 -13.72 9.25
C LEU A 176 -11.00 -12.62 9.36
N TYR A 177 -11.27 -11.56 10.13
CA TYR A 177 -10.28 -10.51 10.36
C TYR A 177 -9.07 -11.03 11.11
N ARG A 178 -9.26 -11.85 12.17
CA ARG A 178 -8.15 -12.47 12.90
C ARG A 178 -7.23 -13.27 11.98
N ARG A 179 -7.79 -14.17 11.18
CA ARG A 179 -7.02 -14.97 10.19
C ARG A 179 -6.36 -14.11 9.12
N PHE A 180 -7.00 -13.02 8.70
CA PHE A 180 -6.42 -12.09 7.74
C PHE A 180 -5.20 -11.38 8.33
N LEU A 181 -5.28 -10.90 9.57
CA LEU A 181 -4.17 -10.23 10.28
C LEU A 181 -2.99 -11.18 10.56
N GLU A 182 -3.28 -12.45 10.86
CA GLU A 182 -2.28 -13.53 11.01
C GLU A 182 -1.70 -13.98 9.66
N GLY A 183 -2.28 -13.53 8.55
CA GLY A 183 -1.86 -13.89 7.21
C GLY A 183 -0.44 -13.38 6.89
N LYS A 184 0.36 -14.23 6.25
CA LYS A 184 1.75 -13.93 5.87
C LYS A 184 1.91 -12.67 5.01
N ASN A 185 0.87 -12.30 4.27
CA ASN A 185 0.89 -11.16 3.35
C ASN A 185 0.35 -9.87 3.98
N PHE A 186 -0.25 -9.92 5.16
CA PHE A 186 -0.92 -8.76 5.73
C PHE A 186 0.07 -7.65 6.08
N MET A 187 1.13 -7.98 6.81
CA MET A 187 2.07 -6.96 7.29
C MET A 187 2.80 -6.25 6.15
N SER A 188 3.23 -6.97 5.11
CA SER A 188 3.89 -6.37 3.94
C SER A 188 2.93 -5.49 3.15
N TRP A 189 1.70 -5.96 2.91
CA TRP A 189 0.65 -5.17 2.28
C TRP A 189 0.32 -3.90 3.10
N PHE A 190 0.16 -4.03 4.41
CA PHE A 190 -0.23 -2.94 5.30
C PHE A 190 0.86 -1.86 5.37
N GLN A 191 2.12 -2.27 5.54
CA GLN A 191 3.27 -1.36 5.54
C GLN A 191 3.42 -0.63 4.20
N SER A 192 3.28 -1.34 3.07
CA SER A 192 3.34 -0.74 1.75
C SER A 192 2.22 0.30 1.54
N ARG A 193 0.99 -0.03 1.94
CA ARG A 193 -0.16 0.91 1.87
C ARG A 193 0.03 2.12 2.79
N ARG A 194 0.58 1.91 3.98
CA ARG A 194 0.87 2.97 4.94
C ARG A 194 1.95 3.91 4.41
N ALA A 195 3.05 3.37 3.88
CA ALA A 195 4.11 4.16 3.26
C ALA A 195 3.58 4.99 2.07
N ALA A 196 2.69 4.42 1.24
CA ALA A 196 2.04 5.16 0.16
C ALA A 196 1.16 6.31 0.68
N ALA A 197 0.41 6.08 1.76
CA ALA A 197 -0.39 7.11 2.41
C ALA A 197 0.47 8.23 3.02
N GLU A 198 1.58 7.89 3.67
CA GLU A 198 2.54 8.87 4.19
C GLU A 198 3.20 9.68 3.08
N GLN A 199 3.55 9.04 1.96
CA GLN A 199 4.08 9.72 0.78
C GLN A 199 3.05 10.68 0.19
N GLU A 200 1.79 10.25 0.07
CA GLU A 200 0.71 11.10 -0.43
C GLU A 200 0.45 12.29 0.50
N GLN A 201 0.47 12.06 1.81
CA GLN A 201 0.40 13.13 2.80
C GLN A 201 1.54 14.14 2.65
N ARG A 202 2.79 13.68 2.46
CA ARG A 202 3.92 14.59 2.20
C ARG A 202 3.72 15.41 0.92
N LYS A 203 3.16 14.82 -0.14
CA LYS A 203 2.84 15.55 -1.39
C LYS A 203 1.77 16.62 -1.15
N LEU A 204 0.69 16.30 -0.43
CA LEU A 204 -0.37 17.25 -0.10
C LEU A 204 0.17 18.44 0.71
N TYR A 205 1.01 18.18 1.72
CA TYR A 205 1.66 19.24 2.50
C TYR A 205 2.62 20.08 1.64
N ARG A 206 3.41 19.44 0.77
CA ARG A 206 4.30 20.14 -0.18
C ARG A 206 3.49 21.07 -1.08
N GLN A 207 2.39 20.59 -1.64
CA GLN A 207 1.51 21.39 -2.51
C GLN A 207 0.88 22.56 -1.74
N ALA A 208 0.42 22.32 -0.51
CA ALA A 208 -0.13 23.37 0.33
C ALA A 208 0.92 24.46 0.64
N ARG A 209 2.18 24.09 0.88
CA ARG A 209 3.28 25.06 1.07
C ARG A 209 3.51 25.87 -0.19
N ILE A 210 3.57 25.24 -1.36
CA ILE A 210 3.79 25.94 -2.64
C ILE A 210 2.65 26.90 -2.95
N ASN A 211 1.41 26.53 -2.63
CA ASN A 211 0.23 27.35 -2.89
C ASN A 211 -0.07 28.38 -1.79
N CYS A 212 0.65 28.35 -0.66
CA CYS A 212 0.41 29.22 0.47
C CYS A 212 0.80 30.67 0.17
N ASP A 213 -0.12 31.61 0.43
CA ASP A 213 0.18 33.04 0.47
C ASP A 213 0.79 33.39 1.84
N ILE A 214 2.13 33.49 1.87
CA ILE A 214 2.88 33.72 3.11
C ILE A 214 2.52 35.05 3.78
N GLN A 215 2.21 36.10 3.01
CA GLN A 215 1.91 37.43 3.55
C GLN A 215 0.60 37.42 4.34
N LYS A 216 -0.42 36.73 3.81
CA LYS A 216 -1.68 36.53 4.54
C LYS A 216 -1.48 35.70 5.80
N LEU A 217 -0.61 34.70 5.75
CA LEU A 217 -0.33 33.83 6.89
C LEU A 217 0.34 34.61 8.03
N ILE A 218 1.46 35.28 7.76
CA ILE A 218 2.24 35.99 8.79
C ILE A 218 1.49 37.18 9.39
N SER A 219 0.58 37.82 8.65
CA SER A 219 -0.25 38.93 9.18
C SER A 219 -1.15 38.54 10.35
N ARG A 220 -1.40 37.25 10.54
CA ARG A 220 -2.26 36.69 11.60
C ARG A 220 -1.48 36.04 12.73
N MET A 221 -0.15 35.99 12.62
CA MET A 221 0.72 35.27 13.54
C MET A 221 1.35 36.22 14.56
N SER A 222 1.56 35.72 15.77
CA SER A 222 2.42 36.34 16.77
C SER A 222 3.90 36.25 16.38
N GLU A 223 4.75 37.08 16.97
CA GLU A 223 6.19 37.07 16.69
C GLU A 223 6.83 35.69 16.90
N VAL A 224 6.42 34.96 17.95
CA VAL A 224 6.90 33.60 18.23
C VAL A 224 6.52 32.64 17.10
N GLU A 225 5.28 32.70 16.62
CA GLU A 225 4.81 31.87 15.51
C GLU A 225 5.49 32.22 14.18
N ILE A 226 5.88 33.49 13.98
CA ILE A 226 6.66 33.94 12.81
C ILE A 226 8.06 33.33 12.86
N VAL A 227 8.72 33.31 14.04
CA VAL A 227 10.03 32.66 14.23
C VAL A 227 9.94 31.15 14.02
N ASP A 228 8.91 30.49 14.54
CA ASP A 228 8.68 29.06 14.33
C ASP A 228 8.44 28.74 12.84
N SER A 229 7.67 29.60 12.16
CA SER A 229 7.44 29.49 10.72
C SER A 229 8.72 29.69 9.93
N PHE A 230 9.59 30.64 10.32
CA PHE A 230 10.91 30.82 9.71
C PHE A 230 11.74 29.54 9.79
N ASN A 231 11.87 28.96 11.00
CA ASN A 231 12.61 27.73 11.22
C ASN A 231 12.00 26.55 10.45
N ALA A 232 10.68 26.48 10.33
CA ALA A 232 9.99 25.45 9.57
C ALA A 232 10.23 25.58 8.06
N ILE A 233 10.12 26.80 7.50
CA ILE A 233 10.42 27.07 6.09
C ILE A 233 11.87 26.76 5.77
N GLU A 234 12.81 27.14 6.65
CA GLU A 234 14.23 26.81 6.50
C GLU A 234 14.44 25.29 6.38
N ARG A 235 13.84 24.49 7.28
CA ARG A 235 13.92 23.02 7.23
C ARG A 235 13.39 22.46 5.91
N HIS A 236 12.23 22.93 5.44
CA HIS A 236 11.62 22.46 4.20
C HIS A 236 12.43 22.89 2.97
N LEU A 237 12.98 24.10 2.95
CA LEU A 237 13.85 24.58 1.87
C LEU A 237 15.11 23.74 1.77
N LEU A 238 15.76 23.41 2.90
CA LEU A 238 16.94 22.54 2.91
C LEU A 238 16.61 21.14 2.39
N ALA A 239 15.45 20.59 2.74
CA ALA A 239 15.00 19.30 2.23
C ALA A 239 14.79 19.31 0.69
N GLU A 240 14.18 20.37 0.16
CA GLU A 240 13.99 20.55 -1.29
C GLU A 240 15.32 20.72 -2.04
N ILE A 241 16.28 21.45 -1.47
CA ILE A 241 17.62 21.62 -2.07
C ILE A 241 18.36 20.28 -2.14
N GLN A 242 18.22 19.42 -1.12
CA GLN A 242 18.81 18.07 -1.15
C GLN A 242 18.17 17.20 -2.23
N GLN A 243 16.84 17.28 -2.40
CA GLN A 243 16.12 16.54 -3.44
C GLN A 243 16.42 17.07 -4.85
N PHE A 244 16.63 18.39 -5.01
CA PHE A 244 17.00 19.01 -6.27
C PHE A 244 18.35 18.50 -6.81
N LYS A 245 19.31 18.20 -5.93
CA LYS A 245 20.59 17.58 -6.34
C LYS A 245 20.42 16.21 -7.02
N GLY A 246 19.24 15.59 -6.91
CA GLY A 246 18.85 14.39 -7.63
C GLY A 246 18.19 14.62 -9.00
N GLY A 247 18.07 15.86 -9.48
CA GLY A 247 17.64 16.18 -10.85
C GLY A 247 16.14 16.46 -11.07
N ASN A 248 15.37 16.81 -10.02
CA ASN A 248 13.93 17.05 -10.15
C ASN A 248 13.61 18.53 -10.47
N ALA A 249 13.05 18.81 -11.66
CA ALA A 249 12.66 20.16 -12.08
C ALA A 249 11.59 20.80 -11.17
N ASP A 250 10.64 20.01 -10.66
CA ASP A 250 9.58 20.50 -9.76
C ASP A 250 10.14 21.02 -8.43
N SER A 251 11.29 20.50 -8.00
CA SER A 251 11.98 20.98 -6.79
C SER A 251 12.61 22.35 -6.98
N SER A 252 12.92 22.77 -8.22
CA SER A 252 13.47 24.12 -8.49
C SER A 252 12.44 25.21 -8.19
N ALA A 253 11.22 25.07 -8.71
CA ALA A 253 10.13 26.01 -8.47
C ALA A 253 9.74 26.06 -6.98
N ALA A 254 9.67 24.88 -6.33
CA ALA A 254 9.42 24.80 -4.89
C ALA A 254 10.51 25.50 -4.05
N CYS A 255 11.79 25.32 -4.40
CA CYS A 255 12.90 26.01 -3.75
C CYS A 255 12.80 27.53 -3.89
N GLN A 256 12.50 28.03 -5.09
CA GLN A 256 12.36 29.46 -5.33
C GLN A 256 11.20 30.05 -4.52
N LYS A 257 10.05 29.35 -4.49
CA LYS A 257 8.90 29.74 -3.68
C LYS A 257 9.26 29.82 -2.19
N LEU A 258 9.81 28.74 -1.63
CA LEU A 258 10.16 28.67 -0.21
C LEU A 258 11.24 29.70 0.17
N LYS A 259 12.18 30.01 -0.73
CA LYS A 259 13.16 31.07 -0.54
C LYS A 259 12.51 32.45 -0.48
N GLY A 260 11.54 32.71 -1.36
CA GLY A 260 10.72 33.93 -1.32
C GLY A 260 9.93 34.05 -0.02
N ASP A 261 9.30 32.95 0.43
CA ASP A 261 8.61 32.92 1.72
C ASP A 261 9.54 33.20 2.89
N LEU A 262 10.72 32.57 2.90
CA LEU A 262 11.71 32.75 3.96
C LEU A 262 12.16 34.21 4.08
N GLN A 263 12.36 34.88 2.94
CA GLN A 263 12.70 36.30 2.89
C GLN A 263 11.53 37.18 3.35
N ALA A 264 10.29 36.86 2.97
CA ALA A 264 9.10 37.56 3.43
C ALA A 264 8.96 37.50 4.96
N VAL A 265 9.13 36.31 5.55
CA VAL A 265 9.09 36.11 7.00
C VAL A 265 10.23 36.86 7.69
N PHE A 266 11.44 36.79 7.14
CA PHE A 266 12.62 37.50 7.68
C PHE A 266 12.41 39.01 7.78
N ASN A 267 11.81 39.63 6.76
CA ASN A 267 11.61 41.08 6.71
C ASN A 267 10.58 41.59 7.73
N VAL A 268 9.70 40.72 8.24
CA VAL A 268 8.68 41.08 9.26
C VAL A 268 9.23 40.95 10.68
N LEU A 269 10.28 40.15 10.89
CA LEU A 269 10.89 39.98 12.21
C LEU A 269 11.55 41.28 12.72
N PRO A 270 11.60 41.51 14.04
CA PRO A 270 12.36 42.60 14.64
C PRO A 270 13.85 42.58 14.29
N LYS A 271 14.49 43.76 14.33
CA LYS A 271 15.89 43.94 13.85
C LYS A 271 16.92 43.15 14.65
N ASP A 272 16.73 43.04 15.95
CA ASP A 272 17.52 42.22 16.86
C ASP A 272 17.41 40.73 16.49
N MET A 273 16.20 40.23 16.22
CA MET A 273 15.99 38.85 15.76
C MET A 273 16.59 38.60 14.37
N GLN A 274 16.46 39.56 13.45
CA GLN A 274 17.12 39.49 12.14
C GLN A 274 18.64 39.39 12.27
N GLN A 275 19.25 40.20 13.16
CA GLN A 275 20.68 40.13 13.43
C GLN A 275 21.08 38.75 13.97
N LEU A 276 20.35 38.22 14.95
CA LEU A 276 20.56 36.88 15.50
C LEU A 276 20.51 35.78 14.43
N LEU A 277 19.56 35.85 13.49
CA LEU A 277 19.47 34.89 12.39
C LEU A 277 20.63 35.02 11.40
N LEU A 278 21.11 36.24 11.14
CA LEU A 278 22.23 36.52 10.24
C LEU A 278 23.61 36.14 10.82
N PHE A 279 23.76 36.04 12.15
CA PHE A 279 24.99 35.52 12.76
C PHE A 279 25.33 34.10 12.30
N ASN A 280 24.32 33.32 11.87
CA ASN A 280 24.55 32.03 11.26
C ASN A 280 24.85 32.20 9.75
N PRO A 281 26.07 31.89 9.29
CA PRO A 281 26.47 32.13 7.89
C PRO A 281 25.63 31.31 6.90
N LYS A 282 25.11 30.14 7.31
CA LYS A 282 24.23 29.33 6.47
C LYS A 282 22.89 30.04 6.24
N ARG A 283 22.29 30.59 7.30
CA ARG A 283 21.03 31.37 7.21
C ARG A 283 21.22 32.63 6.40
N ALA A 284 22.32 33.36 6.63
CA ALA A 284 22.68 34.53 5.85
C ALA A 284 22.77 34.21 4.34
N SER A 285 23.38 33.08 3.95
CA SER A 285 23.48 32.67 2.54
C SER A 285 22.12 32.34 1.90
N LEU A 286 21.20 31.74 2.68
CA LEU A 286 19.85 31.40 2.22
C LEU A 286 19.01 32.67 1.98
N ILE A 287 19.12 33.66 2.88
CA ILE A 287 18.37 34.93 2.81
C ILE A 287 18.97 35.88 1.75
N GLN A 288 20.30 36.02 1.70
CA GLN A 288 20.99 36.96 0.80
C GLN A 288 21.10 36.47 -0.64
N GLY A 289 20.51 35.32 -0.96
CA GLY A 289 20.40 34.83 -2.33
C GLY A 289 21.63 34.13 -2.88
N LYS A 290 22.78 34.17 -2.19
CA LYS A 290 24.04 33.53 -2.61
C LYS A 290 24.06 32.04 -2.26
N ILE A 291 23.35 31.25 -3.05
CA ILE A 291 23.70 29.83 -3.18
C ILE A 291 24.84 29.77 -4.18
N SER A 292 26.08 29.85 -3.70
CA SER A 292 27.24 29.42 -4.49
C SER A 292 27.12 27.92 -4.71
N LEU A 293 26.57 27.55 -5.86
CA LEU A 293 26.67 26.20 -6.41
C LEU A 293 28.15 25.93 -6.68
N GLY A 294 28.79 25.21 -5.76
CA GLY A 294 30.13 24.67 -5.93
C GLY A 294 31.24 25.66 -5.55
N GLU A 295 31.74 25.54 -4.31
CA GLU A 295 33.18 25.44 -4.02
C GLU A 295 33.33 25.26 -2.51
N GLN A 296 33.78 24.08 -2.10
CA GLN A 296 34.27 23.86 -0.75
C GLN A 296 35.59 24.62 -0.62
N SER A 297 35.57 25.73 0.10
CA SER A 297 36.81 26.36 0.60
C SER A 297 37.25 25.61 1.85
N THR A 298 38.09 24.58 1.67
CA THR A 298 39.07 24.19 2.68
C THR A 298 40.37 24.90 2.35
N LYS A 299 40.51 26.16 2.75
CA LYS A 299 41.80 26.83 2.90
C LYS A 299 41.78 27.70 4.16
N LEU A 300 42.18 27.10 5.27
CA LEU A 300 42.78 27.81 6.39
C LEU A 300 44.22 28.15 5.98
N PRO A 301 44.70 29.40 6.07
CA PRO A 301 46.11 29.71 5.91
C PRO A 301 46.80 29.65 7.28
N GLY A 302 47.93 28.96 7.34
CA GLY A 302 48.91 29.11 8.43
C GLY A 302 49.12 27.86 9.28
N HIS A 303 49.86 26.89 8.74
CA HIS A 303 50.81 26.16 9.58
C HIS A 303 52.02 25.72 8.75
N ILE A 304 53.19 26.13 9.23
CA ILE A 304 54.51 25.90 8.65
C ILE A 304 54.80 24.39 8.69
N ILE A 305 55.11 23.80 7.54
CA ILE A 305 55.57 22.41 7.42
C ILE A 305 57.10 22.42 7.55
N ILE A 306 57.61 21.88 8.66
CA ILE A 306 59.02 21.51 8.80
C ILE A 306 59.16 20.09 8.26
N SER A 307 60.09 19.93 7.31
CA SER A 307 60.50 18.69 6.68
C SER A 307 61.29 17.79 7.64
N GLU A 308 60.90 16.52 7.75
CA GLU A 308 61.81 15.45 8.17
C GLU A 308 61.67 14.23 7.24
N SER A 309 62.84 13.77 6.81
CA SER A 309 63.10 12.75 5.78
C SER A 309 62.89 11.31 6.29
N PRO A 310 62.71 10.32 5.39
CA PRO A 310 62.28 8.97 5.75
C PRO A 310 63.45 8.06 6.16
N ARG A 311 63.25 7.21 7.17
CA ARG A 311 64.14 6.06 7.44
C ARG A 311 63.48 4.75 7.04
N THR A 312 64.29 3.92 6.39
CA THR A 312 64.03 2.62 5.77
C THR A 312 63.82 1.48 6.78
N PRO A 313 63.25 0.33 6.33
CA PRO A 313 62.86 -0.78 7.21
C PRO A 313 64.00 -1.80 7.41
N GLY A 314 64.10 -2.35 8.61
CA GLY A 314 64.96 -3.49 8.93
C GLY A 314 64.20 -4.56 9.71
N THR A 315 64.09 -5.74 9.10
CA THR A 315 63.74 -7.06 9.71
C THR A 315 65.03 -7.82 10.08
N PRO A 316 65.00 -9.01 10.73
CA PRO A 316 64.10 -9.56 11.76
C PRO A 316 64.90 -10.28 12.90
N SER A 317 64.21 -10.98 13.83
CA SER A 317 64.61 -12.24 14.56
C SER A 317 64.30 -12.20 16.09
N PRO A 318 64.27 -13.34 16.85
CA PRO A 318 63.13 -14.27 16.98
C PRO A 318 62.78 -14.62 18.46
N PHE A 319 61.90 -15.63 18.65
CA PHE A 319 61.59 -16.38 19.90
C PHE A 319 60.64 -15.65 20.89
N LEU A 320 59.56 -16.22 21.46
CA LEU A 320 59.39 -17.55 22.07
C LEU A 320 57.89 -17.95 22.24
N ARG A 321 57.66 -19.26 22.38
CA ARG A 321 56.40 -19.97 22.70
C ARG A 321 55.79 -19.57 24.05
N THR A 322 54.45 -19.61 24.14
CA THR A 322 53.65 -20.68 24.78
C THR A 322 52.20 -20.55 24.35
#